data_AF-A0AAE3KYU2-F1
#
_entry.id   AF-A0AAE3KYU2-F1
#
_cell.length_a   1.000
_cell.length_b   1.000
_cell.length_c   1.000
_cell.angle_alpha   90.00
_cell.angle_beta   90.00
_cell.angle_gamma   90.00
#
_symmetry.space_group_name_H-M   'P 1'
#
loop_
_entity.id
_entity.type
_entity.pdbx_description
1 polymer ?
#
loop_
_entity_poly.entity_id
_entity_poly.type
_entity_poly.pdbx_seq_one_letter_code
_entity_poly.pdbx_strand_id
1 'polypeptide(L)'
;MITPMEIHNKEFKRKVRGYDQDEVDEFLDKIVVDYEKLYRENAELKDKINLQNEKMEHYTNLENTLQNTLLMAQKASEDIEKNARKQAENIIQEAENQGKSILEEANKEIINIIKKKEELVKDVKIFKTKVSTLLETQKEILNEIDDIDNRKEYVEEEIEFNN
;
A
#
# COMPACT_ATOMS: atom_id res chain seq x y z
N MET A 1 46.43 -51.58 -12.78
CA MET A 1 47.58 -51.12 -11.98
C MET A 1 48.02 -52.30 -11.15
N ILE A 2 49.32 -52.52 -10.98
CA ILE A 2 49.85 -53.68 -10.23
C ILE A 2 49.55 -53.47 -8.74
N THR A 3 49.09 -54.50 -8.05
CA THR A 3 48.80 -54.49 -6.61
C THR A 3 50.05 -54.87 -5.81
N PRO A 4 50.16 -54.47 -4.53
CA PRO A 4 51.26 -54.93 -3.68
C PRO A 4 51.38 -56.46 -3.64
N MET A 5 50.25 -57.16 -3.66
CA MET A 5 50.19 -58.63 -3.73
C MET A 5 50.75 -59.19 -5.05
N GLU A 6 50.54 -58.51 -6.17
CA GLU A 6 51.13 -58.89 -7.46
C GLU A 6 52.63 -58.62 -7.54
N ILE A 7 53.16 -57.65 -6.77
CA ILE A 7 54.60 -57.41 -6.63
C ILE A 7 55.21 -58.52 -5.77
N HIS A 8 54.59 -58.85 -4.64
CA HIS A 8 55.07 -59.90 -3.73
C HIS A 8 55.08 -61.29 -4.37
N ASN A 9 54.04 -61.63 -5.14
CA ASN A 9 53.95 -62.94 -5.81
C ASN A 9 54.72 -63.02 -7.15
N LYS A 10 55.55 -62.02 -7.47
CA LYS A 10 56.18 -61.94 -8.79
C LYS A 10 57.40 -62.86 -8.87
N GLU A 11 57.29 -63.92 -9.68
CA GLU A 11 58.45 -64.75 -10.03
C GLU A 11 59.19 -64.24 -11.27
N PHE A 12 60.53 -64.17 -11.18
CA PHE A 12 61.42 -63.80 -12.28
C PHE A 12 62.17 -65.00 -12.84
N LYS A 13 62.37 -65.03 -14.17
CA LYS A 13 63.13 -66.10 -14.85
C LYS A 13 64.63 -65.95 -14.58
N ARG A 14 65.31 -67.04 -14.20
CA ARG A 14 66.76 -67.06 -13.98
C ARG A 14 67.55 -67.05 -15.30
N LYS A 15 68.67 -66.32 -15.35
CA LYS A 15 69.64 -66.28 -16.45
C LYS A 15 71.07 -66.30 -15.91
N VAL A 16 72.02 -66.82 -16.70
CA VAL A 16 73.44 -67.06 -16.30
C VAL A 16 74.19 -65.79 -15.85
N ARG A 17 73.72 -64.60 -16.23
CA ARG A 17 74.19 -63.30 -15.70
C ARG A 17 72.97 -62.45 -15.34
N GLY A 18 72.49 -62.58 -14.10
CA GLY A 18 71.34 -61.84 -13.57
C GLY A 18 71.69 -61.08 -12.29
N TYR A 19 70.73 -60.31 -11.80
CA TYR A 19 70.82 -59.69 -10.47
C TYR A 19 70.82 -60.75 -9.37
N ASP A 20 71.41 -60.42 -8.22
CA ASP A 20 71.33 -61.24 -7.02
C ASP A 20 69.86 -61.36 -6.57
N GLN A 21 69.41 -62.58 -6.31
CA GLN A 21 68.01 -62.81 -5.95
C GLN A 21 67.70 -62.25 -4.56
N ASP A 22 68.61 -62.39 -3.60
CA ASP A 22 68.37 -61.98 -2.21
C ASP A 22 68.32 -60.44 -2.11
N GLU A 23 69.18 -59.73 -2.85
CA GLU A 23 69.14 -58.25 -2.93
C GLU A 23 67.86 -57.75 -3.62
N VAL A 24 67.40 -58.44 -4.67
CA VAL A 24 66.17 -58.08 -5.38
C VAL A 24 64.95 -58.32 -4.50
N ASP A 25 64.90 -59.44 -3.78
CA ASP A 25 63.80 -59.78 -2.88
C ASP A 25 63.71 -58.76 -1.71
N GLU A 26 64.84 -58.39 -1.08
CA GLU A 26 64.85 -57.38 -0.01
C GLU A 26 64.41 -55.99 -0.52
N PHE A 27 64.75 -55.65 -1.76
CA PHE A 27 64.29 -54.41 -2.39
C PHE A 27 62.79 -54.44 -2.72
N LEU A 28 62.29 -55.57 -3.23
CA LEU A 28 60.87 -55.76 -3.52
C LEU A 28 60.02 -55.73 -2.26
N ASP A 29 60.50 -56.27 -1.13
CA ASP A 29 59.80 -56.17 0.16
C ASP A 29 59.62 -54.71 0.60
N LYS A 30 60.66 -53.87 0.46
CA LYS A 30 60.56 -52.41 0.74
C LYS A 30 59.56 -51.74 -0.19
N ILE A 31 59.58 -52.09 -1.49
CA ILE A 31 58.60 -51.59 -2.46
C ILE A 31 57.18 -51.99 -2.07
N VAL A 32 56.94 -53.24 -1.68
CA VAL A 32 55.60 -53.72 -1.30
C VAL A 32 55.05 -52.89 -0.15
N VAL A 33 55.85 -52.67 0.90
CA VAL A 33 55.44 -51.84 2.07
C VAL A 33 55.11 -50.41 1.67
N ASP A 34 55.97 -49.76 0.90
CA ASP A 34 55.75 -48.38 0.45
C ASP A 34 54.54 -48.28 -0.49
N TYR A 35 54.33 -49.28 -1.34
CA TYR A 35 53.20 -49.33 -2.27
C TYR A 35 51.88 -49.56 -1.54
N GLU A 36 51.84 -50.41 -0.51
CA GLU A 36 50.67 -50.56 0.36
C GLU A 36 50.31 -49.26 1.08
N LYS A 37 51.33 -48.56 1.60
CA LYS A 37 51.13 -47.26 2.24
C LYS A 37 50.55 -46.24 1.27
N LEU A 38 51.13 -46.11 0.08
CA LEU A 38 50.61 -45.23 -0.97
C LEU A 38 49.19 -45.59 -1.38
N TYR A 39 48.87 -46.88 -1.46
CA TYR A 39 47.53 -47.34 -1.83
C TYR A 39 46.49 -46.94 -0.77
N ARG A 40 46.84 -47.10 0.51
CA ARG A 40 45.99 -46.69 1.64
C ARG A 40 45.80 -45.18 1.69
N GLU A 41 46.88 -44.42 1.59
CA GLU A 41 46.82 -42.95 1.55
C GLU A 41 45.98 -42.46 0.36
N ASN A 42 46.10 -43.08 -0.81
CA ASN A 42 45.30 -42.73 -1.98
C ASN A 42 43.80 -42.97 -1.75
N ALA A 43 43.44 -44.09 -1.12
CA ALA A 43 42.06 -44.39 -0.75
C ALA A 43 41.51 -43.37 0.25
N GLU A 44 42.24 -43.08 1.32
CA GLU A 44 41.85 -42.09 2.33
C GLU A 44 41.70 -40.67 1.74
N LEU A 45 42.60 -40.28 0.83
CA LEU A 45 42.52 -39.00 0.14
C LEU A 45 41.31 -38.92 -0.79
N LYS A 46 40.99 -39.99 -1.52
CA LYS A 46 39.78 -40.06 -2.35
C LYS A 46 38.51 -39.93 -1.51
N ASP A 47 38.45 -40.60 -0.37
CA ASP A 47 37.31 -40.50 0.54
C ASP A 47 37.16 -39.09 1.10
N LYS A 48 38.26 -38.45 1.48
CA LYS A 48 38.26 -37.03 1.92
C LYS A 48 37.80 -36.08 0.80
N ILE A 49 38.25 -36.30 -0.43
CA ILE A 49 37.83 -35.49 -1.59
C ILE A 49 36.33 -35.65 -1.82
N ASN A 50 35.80 -36.87 -1.80
CA ASN A 50 34.38 -37.13 -1.96
C ASN A 50 33.55 -36.42 -0.87
N LEU A 51 33.94 -36.58 0.39
CA LEU A 51 33.26 -35.92 1.52
C LEU A 51 33.31 -34.39 1.39
N GLN A 52 34.43 -33.83 0.94
CA GLN A 52 34.57 -32.39 0.79
C GLN A 52 33.74 -31.87 -0.39
N ASN A 53 33.65 -32.63 -1.48
CA ASN A 53 32.80 -32.30 -2.62
C ASN A 53 31.31 -32.30 -2.24
N GLU A 54 30.86 -33.31 -1.47
CA GLU A 54 29.48 -33.35 -0.96
C GLU A 54 29.16 -32.13 -0.08
N LYS A 55 30.09 -31.73 0.79
CA LYS A 55 29.93 -30.51 1.59
C LYS A 55 29.88 -29.26 0.73
N MET A 56 30.74 -29.18 -0.30
CA MET A 56 30.75 -28.05 -1.23
C MET A 56 29.41 -27.92 -1.94
N GLU A 57 28.89 -29.02 -2.47
CA GLU A 57 27.58 -29.07 -3.13
C GLU A 57 26.46 -28.65 -2.17
N HIS A 58 26.49 -29.12 -0.92
CA HIS A 58 25.53 -28.69 0.10
C HIS A 58 25.59 -27.18 0.34
N TYR A 59 26.78 -26.60 0.49
CA TYR A 59 26.94 -25.16 0.70
C TYR A 59 26.51 -24.34 -0.52
N THR A 60 26.83 -24.78 -1.73
CA THR A 60 26.36 -24.12 -2.96
C THR A 60 24.83 -24.13 -3.06
N ASN A 61 24.18 -25.25 -2.72
CA ASN A 61 22.73 -25.33 -2.69
C ASN A 61 22.10 -24.42 -1.62
N LEU A 62 22.74 -24.33 -0.45
CA LEU A 62 22.33 -23.44 0.62
C LEU A 62 22.47 -21.97 0.22
N GLU A 63 23.60 -21.59 -0.38
CA GLU A 63 23.86 -20.25 -0.89
C GLU A 63 22.82 -19.84 -1.93
N ASN A 64 22.53 -20.70 -2.91
CA ASN A 64 21.49 -20.47 -3.91
C ASN A 64 20.11 -20.25 -3.27
N THR A 65 19.77 -21.06 -2.26
CA THR A 65 18.50 -20.94 -1.53
C THR A 65 18.42 -19.62 -0.77
N LEU A 66 19.50 -19.23 -0.09
CA LEU A 66 19.59 -17.97 0.63
C LEU A 66 19.49 -16.77 -0.32
N GLN A 67 20.21 -16.80 -1.44
CA GLN A 67 20.15 -15.75 -2.46
C GLN A 67 18.73 -15.61 -3.03
N ASN A 68 18.07 -16.72 -3.38
CA ASN A 68 16.69 -16.70 -3.83
C ASN A 68 15.73 -16.15 -2.77
N THR A 69 15.93 -16.53 -1.50
CA THR A 69 15.12 -16.03 -0.39
C THR A 69 15.30 -14.53 -0.18
N LEU A 70 16.54 -14.02 -0.27
CA LEU A 70 16.84 -12.59 -0.19
C LEU A 70 16.17 -11.82 -1.33
N LEU A 71 16.25 -12.33 -2.56
CA LEU A 71 15.60 -11.71 -3.72
C LEU A 71 14.07 -11.70 -3.56
N MET A 72 13.47 -12.78 -3.06
CA MET A 72 12.03 -12.82 -2.77
C MET A 72 11.64 -11.81 -1.69
N ALA A 73 12.42 -11.71 -0.60
CA ALA A 73 12.17 -10.74 0.46
C ALA A 73 12.30 -9.29 -0.03
N GLN A 74 13.29 -9.00 -0.86
CA GLN A 74 13.45 -7.68 -1.49
C GLN A 74 12.25 -7.35 -2.38
N LYS A 75 11.86 -8.26 -3.28
CA LYS A 75 10.71 -8.07 -4.16
C LYS A 75 9.42 -7.87 -3.38
N ALA A 76 9.20 -8.66 -2.33
CA ALA A 76 8.04 -8.49 -1.45
C ALA A 76 8.04 -7.11 -0.77
N SER A 77 9.20 -6.62 -0.35
CA SER A 77 9.35 -5.30 0.26
C SER A 77 9.04 -4.18 -0.74
N GLU A 78 9.55 -4.28 -1.97
CA GLU A 78 9.25 -3.35 -3.06
C GLU A 78 7.75 -3.34 -3.42
N ASP A 79 7.13 -4.52 -3.48
CA ASP A 79 5.69 -4.64 -3.73
C ASP A 79 4.84 -4.04 -2.60
N ILE A 80 5.24 -4.25 -1.33
CA ILE A 80 4.60 -3.61 -0.17
C ILE A 80 4.71 -2.09 -0.27
N GLU A 81 5.91 -1.57 -0.54
CA GLU A 81 6.13 -0.13 -0.64
C GLU A 81 5.30 0.50 -1.77
N LYS A 82 5.30 -0.14 -2.96
CA LYS A 82 4.51 0.31 -4.10
C LYS A 82 3.02 0.31 -3.80
N ASN A 83 2.50 -0.74 -3.16
CA ASN A 83 1.10 -0.82 -2.80
C ASN A 83 0.72 0.22 -1.74
N ALA A 84 1.56 0.43 -0.73
CA ALA A 84 1.36 1.44 0.29
C ALA A 84 1.33 2.86 -0.29
N ARG A 85 2.27 3.18 -1.21
CA ARG A 85 2.28 4.47 -1.91
C ARG A 85 1.00 4.68 -2.74
N LYS A 86 0.58 3.67 -3.51
CA LYS A 86 -0.66 3.73 -4.29
C LYS A 86 -1.90 3.91 -3.40
N GLN A 87 -1.97 3.19 -2.27
CA GLN A 87 -3.06 3.35 -1.32
C GLN A 87 -3.07 4.75 -0.69
N ALA A 88 -1.91 5.29 -0.33
CA ALA A 88 -1.80 6.64 0.20
C ALA A 88 -2.27 7.69 -0.82
N GLU A 89 -1.85 7.57 -2.09
CA GLU A 89 -2.32 8.44 -3.18
C GLU A 89 -3.85 8.36 -3.34
N ASN A 90 -4.43 7.16 -3.32
CA ASN A 90 -5.88 6.98 -3.40
C ASN A 90 -6.61 7.64 -2.22
N ILE A 91 -6.10 7.47 -0.99
CA ILE A 91 -6.69 8.07 0.21
C ILE A 91 -6.67 9.60 0.10
N ILE A 92 -5.56 10.19 -0.32
CA ILE A 92 -5.44 11.64 -0.53
C ILE A 92 -6.44 12.09 -1.59
N GLN A 93 -6.49 11.41 -2.73
CA GLN A 93 -7.38 11.75 -3.83
C GLN A 93 -8.86 11.66 -3.42
N GLU A 94 -9.23 10.64 -2.65
CA GLU A 94 -10.58 10.46 -2.15
C GLU A 94 -10.95 11.54 -1.13
N ALA A 95 -10.05 11.86 -0.20
CA ALA A 95 -10.25 12.95 0.76
C ALA A 95 -10.42 14.31 0.06
N GLU A 96 -9.62 14.59 -0.97
CA GLU A 96 -9.77 15.80 -1.78
C GLU A 96 -11.12 15.87 -2.49
N ASN A 97 -11.56 14.75 -3.08
CA ASN A 97 -12.85 14.68 -3.78
C ASN A 97 -14.02 14.84 -2.81
N GLN A 98 -13.97 14.21 -1.65
CA GLN A 98 -14.97 14.39 -0.59
C GLN A 98 -14.99 15.84 -0.10
N GLY A 99 -13.82 16.45 0.12
CA GLY A 99 -13.72 17.86 0.50
C GLY A 99 -14.34 18.80 -0.54
N LYS A 100 -14.08 18.57 -1.83
CA LYS A 100 -14.72 19.31 -2.92
C LYS A 100 -16.24 19.13 -2.92
N SER A 101 -16.73 17.90 -2.77
CA SER A 101 -18.17 17.61 -2.73
C SER A 101 -18.86 18.33 -1.57
N ILE A 102 -18.25 18.34 -0.38
CA ILE A 102 -18.78 19.04 0.80
C ILE A 102 -18.83 20.55 0.53
N LEU A 103 -17.78 21.13 -0.07
CA LEU A 103 -17.76 22.55 -0.42
C LEU A 103 -18.83 22.91 -1.46
N GLU A 104 -19.02 22.07 -2.48
CA GLU A 104 -20.06 22.26 -3.48
C GLU A 104 -21.46 22.21 -2.87
N GLU A 105 -21.71 21.26 -1.97
CA GLU A 105 -22.98 21.13 -1.27
C GLU A 105 -23.25 22.34 -0.35
N ALA A 106 -22.27 22.74 0.45
CA ALA A 106 -22.38 23.94 1.29
C ALA A 106 -22.64 25.21 0.46
N ASN A 107 -21.99 25.35 -0.70
CA ASN A 107 -22.24 26.49 -1.59
C ASN A 107 -23.67 26.47 -2.16
N LYS A 108 -24.20 25.29 -2.53
CA LYS A 108 -25.60 25.16 -2.96
C LYS A 108 -26.57 25.55 -1.85
N GLU A 109 -26.31 25.12 -0.61
CA GLU A 109 -27.12 25.50 0.54
C GLU A 109 -27.09 27.01 0.78
N ILE A 110 -25.91 27.64 0.73
CA ILE A 110 -25.75 29.09 0.87
C ILE A 110 -26.60 29.83 -0.18
N ILE A 111 -26.55 29.40 -1.45
CA ILE A 111 -27.35 30.00 -2.52
C ILE A 111 -28.85 29.87 -2.22
N ASN A 112 -29.29 28.70 -1.74
CA ASN A 112 -30.69 28.48 -1.37
C ASN A 112 -31.12 29.35 -0.18
N ILE A 113 -30.26 29.51 0.83
CA ILE A 113 -30.52 30.38 1.98
C ILE A 113 -30.64 31.84 1.55
N ILE A 114 -29.76 32.30 0.66
CA ILE A 114 -29.81 33.67 0.11
C ILE A 114 -31.13 33.89 -0.64
N LYS A 115 -31.53 32.97 -1.52
CA LYS A 115 -32.82 33.05 -2.23
C LYS A 115 -34.00 33.11 -1.26
N LYS A 116 -34.02 32.23 -0.26
CA LYS A 116 -35.10 32.20 0.75
C LYS A 116 -35.15 33.48 1.57
N LYS A 117 -33.99 34.08 1.88
CA LYS A 117 -33.91 35.39 2.53
C LYS A 117 -34.50 36.49 1.63
N GLU A 118 -34.17 36.51 0.34
CA GLU A 118 -34.71 37.49 -0.61
C GLU A 118 -36.23 37.38 -0.75
N GLU A 119 -36.77 36.16 -0.83
CA GLU A 119 -38.20 35.89 -0.82
C GLU A 119 -38.87 36.41 0.46
N LEU A 120 -38.30 36.11 1.62
CA LEU A 120 -38.83 36.58 2.91
C LEU A 120 -38.86 38.12 2.99
N VAL A 121 -37.80 38.79 2.53
CA VAL A 121 -37.73 40.25 2.48
C VAL A 121 -38.82 40.82 1.56
N LYS A 122 -39.06 40.18 0.41
CA LYS A 122 -40.13 40.56 -0.51
C LYS A 122 -41.51 40.39 0.15
N ASP A 123 -41.74 39.27 0.82
CA ASP A 123 -43.00 38.99 1.50
C ASP A 123 -43.29 40.00 2.63
N VAL A 124 -42.27 40.34 3.42
CA VAL A 124 -42.38 41.40 4.45
C VAL A 124 -42.73 42.74 3.81
N LYS A 125 -42.10 43.08 2.67
CA LYS A 125 -42.40 44.34 1.96
C LYS A 125 -43.84 44.36 1.43
N ILE A 126 -44.30 43.26 0.82
CA ILE A 126 -45.67 43.12 0.34
C ILE A 126 -46.67 43.23 1.49
N PHE A 127 -46.40 42.54 2.60
CA PHE A 127 -47.24 42.58 3.79
C PHE A 127 -47.33 44.00 4.35
N LYS A 128 -46.19 44.69 4.48
CA LYS A 128 -46.15 46.09 4.92
C LYS A 128 -47.01 46.99 4.02
N THR A 129 -46.86 46.89 2.70
CA THR A 129 -47.67 47.67 1.75
C THR A 129 -49.16 47.38 1.94
N LYS A 130 -49.57 46.10 2.02
CA LYS A 130 -50.98 45.72 2.22
C LYS A 130 -51.58 46.29 3.49
N VAL A 131 -50.83 46.24 4.60
CA VAL A 131 -51.28 46.80 5.88
C VAL A 131 -51.38 48.32 5.80
N SER A 132 -50.39 49.00 5.22
CA SER A 132 -50.44 50.45 5.03
C SER A 132 -51.64 50.88 4.17
N THR A 133 -51.90 50.21 3.05
CA THR A 133 -53.06 50.52 2.20
C THR A 133 -54.39 50.25 2.89
N LEU A 134 -54.47 49.19 3.71
CA LEU A 134 -55.68 48.90 4.48
C LEU A 134 -55.94 49.99 5.54
N LEU A 135 -54.90 50.45 6.22
CA LEU A 135 -55.02 51.53 7.21
C LEU A 135 -55.36 52.87 6.55
N GLU A 136 -54.78 53.18 5.38
CA GLU A 136 -55.11 54.39 4.61
C GLU A 136 -56.58 54.37 4.18
N THR A 137 -57.05 53.27 3.58
CA THR A 137 -58.45 53.12 3.18
C THR A 137 -59.41 53.17 4.37
N GLN A 138 -59.07 52.56 5.52
CA GLN A 138 -59.87 52.70 6.74
C GLN A 138 -59.90 54.13 7.27
N LYS A 139 -58.80 54.87 7.17
CA LYS A 139 -58.73 56.28 7.56
C LYS A 139 -59.56 57.16 6.65
N GLU A 140 -59.55 56.91 5.33
CA GLU A 140 -60.41 57.61 4.37
C GLU A 140 -61.89 57.41 4.72
N ILE A 141 -62.31 56.17 5.00
CA ILE A 141 -63.69 55.87 5.41
C ILE A 141 -64.06 56.62 6.70
N LEU A 142 -63.18 56.67 7.71
CA LEU A 142 -63.45 57.40 8.95
C LEU A 142 -63.63 58.90 8.70
N ASN A 143 -62.77 59.50 7.86
CA ASN A 143 -62.91 60.92 7.49
C ASN A 143 -64.24 61.19 6.77
N GLU A 144 -64.69 60.28 5.88
CA GLU A 144 -65.98 60.40 5.22
C GLU A 144 -67.16 60.35 6.21
N ILE A 145 -67.07 59.51 7.26
CA ILE A 145 -68.06 59.43 8.33
C ILE A 145 -68.08 60.74 9.14
N ASP A 146 -66.91 61.24 9.55
CA ASP A 146 -66.81 62.51 10.27
C ASP A 146 -67.39 63.67 9.44
N ASP A 147 -67.14 63.71 8.13
CA ASP A 147 -67.73 64.69 7.22
C ASP A 147 -69.26 64.56 7.09
N ILE A 148 -69.81 63.35 7.20
CA ILE A 148 -71.26 63.11 7.19
C ILE A 148 -71.88 63.56 8.52
N ASP A 149 -71.26 63.23 9.64
CA ASP A 149 -71.76 63.60 10.97
C ASP A 149 -71.69 65.12 11.19
N ASN A 150 -70.58 65.77 10.80
CA ASN A 150 -70.48 67.23 10.80
C ASN A 150 -71.60 67.86 9.94
N ARG A 151 -71.89 67.32 8.76
CA ARG A 151 -72.97 67.81 7.89
C ARG A 151 -74.36 67.63 8.49
N LYS A 152 -74.61 66.58 9.28
CA LYS A 152 -75.88 66.40 9.98
C LYS A 152 -76.03 67.40 11.12
N GLU A 153 -74.96 67.68 11.87
CA GLU A 153 -74.96 68.66 12.95
C GLU A 153 -75.28 70.07 12.43
N TYR A 154 -74.72 70.47 11.28
CA TYR A 154 -75.10 71.74 10.62
C TYR A 154 -76.58 71.78 10.21
N VAL A 155 -77.15 70.68 9.72
CA VAL A 155 -78.57 70.63 9.31
C VAL A 155 -79.49 70.65 10.53
N GLU A 156 -79.12 70.00 11.63
CA GLU A 156 -79.88 70.03 12.88
C GLU A 156 -79.86 71.42 13.52
N GLU A 157 -78.71 72.10 13.57
CA GLU A 157 -78.61 73.50 14.03
C GLU A 157 -79.43 74.47 13.15
N GLU A 158 -79.45 74.25 11.83
CA GLU A 158 -80.20 75.10 10.89
C GLU A 158 -81.73 74.90 10.99
N ILE A 159 -82.19 73.72 11.41
CA ILE A 159 -83.60 73.42 11.70
C ILE A 159 -84.03 73.98 13.07
N GLU A 160 -83.14 73.96 14.07
CA GLU A 160 -83.40 74.60 15.37
C GLU A 160 -83.44 76.14 15.29
N PHE A 161 -82.67 76.74 14.38
CA PHE A 161 -82.66 78.20 14.20
C PHE A 161 -83.87 78.73 13.40
N ASN A 162 -84.59 77.87 12.68
CA ASN A 162 -85.73 78.22 11.82
C ASN A 162 -87.11 77.80 12.38
N ASN A 163 -87.17 77.30 13.63
CA ASN A 163 -88.40 77.09 14.41
C ASN A 163 -88.55 78.13 15.52
#